data_AF-A0A060C922-F1
#
_entry.id   AF-A0A060C922-F1
#
_cell.length_a   1.000
_cell.length_b   1.000
_cell.length_c   1.000
_cell.angle_alpha   90.00
_cell.angle_beta   90.00
_cell.angle_gamma   90.00
#
_symmetry.space_group_name_H-M   'P 1'
#
loop_
_entity.id
_entity.type
_entity.pdbx_description
1 polymer ?
#
loop_
_entity_poly.entity_id
_entity_poly.type
_entity_poly.pdbx_seq_one_letter_code
_entity_poly.pdbx_strand_id
1 'polypeptide(L)'
;MYEQGYISYDDYQNAVNETLVLVDHSDDSTDSSVVYSYFVDAVIEDAIADLMDLKGCSYSIAEQLLFTGGYKIYTTLDYDIQKKVDSIYEDTSNLETDSDQQLESAIVITDPYTGDIVALSGGVGEKTANRTLNRATQSQRPPG
;
A
#
# COMPACT_ATOMS: atom_id res chain seq x y z
N MET A 1 29.06 -9.24 -12.49
CA MET A 1 29.54 -8.90 -13.84
C MET A 1 31.03 -9.17 -14.03
N TYR A 2 31.93 -8.74 -13.14
CA TYR A 2 33.37 -9.01 -13.26
C TYR A 2 33.71 -10.51 -13.22
N GLU A 3 33.19 -11.24 -12.23
CA GLU A 3 33.40 -12.70 -12.11
C GLU A 3 32.71 -13.51 -13.22
N GLN A 4 31.78 -12.91 -13.95
CA GLN A 4 31.10 -13.51 -15.09
C GLN A 4 31.76 -13.09 -16.43
N GLY A 5 32.85 -12.33 -16.40
CA GLY A 5 33.63 -11.91 -17.56
C GLY A 5 33.04 -10.77 -18.40
N TYR A 6 31.98 -10.11 -17.93
CA TYR A 6 31.26 -9.08 -18.69
C TYR A 6 31.85 -7.68 -18.55
N ILE A 7 32.68 -7.42 -17.54
CA ILE A 7 33.37 -6.12 -17.32
C ILE A 7 34.84 -6.38 -16.95
N SER A 8 35.72 -5.44 -17.27
CA SER A 8 37.12 -5.53 -16.90
C SER A 8 37.33 -5.23 -15.40
N TYR A 9 38.51 -5.58 -14.87
CA TYR A 9 38.82 -5.34 -13.45
C TYR A 9 38.87 -3.85 -13.11
N ASP A 10 39.36 -3.03 -14.03
CA ASP A 10 39.39 -1.57 -13.85
C ASP A 10 37.98 -0.98 -13.86
N ASP A 11 37.09 -1.47 -14.75
CA ASP A 11 35.69 -1.03 -14.79
C ASP A 11 34.94 -1.40 -13.50
N TYR A 12 35.23 -2.58 -12.93
CA TYR A 12 34.67 -2.99 -11.65
C TYR A 12 35.08 -2.05 -10.52
N GLN A 13 36.37 -1.73 -10.41
CA GLN A 13 36.87 -0.84 -9.36
C GLN A 13 36.32 0.57 -9.51
N ASN A 14 36.16 1.07 -10.74
CA ASN A 14 35.56 2.38 -10.99
C ASN A 14 34.07 2.39 -10.61
N ALA A 15 33.31 1.37 -10.99
CA ALA A 15 31.87 1.28 -10.69
C ALA A 15 31.59 1.13 -9.17
N VAL A 16 32.45 0.44 -8.42
CA VAL A 16 32.29 0.30 -6.95
C VAL A 16 32.61 1.61 -6.21
N ASN A 17 33.54 2.41 -6.74
CA ASN A 17 33.93 3.68 -6.13
C ASN A 17 33.05 4.87 -6.59
N GLU A 18 32.20 4.67 -7.58
CA GLU A 18 31.25 5.68 -8.03
C GLU A 18 30.11 5.84 -7.02
N THR A 19 29.84 7.07 -6.59
CA THR A 19 28.74 7.36 -5.68
C THR A 19 27.41 7.23 -6.42
N LEU A 20 26.49 6.43 -5.87
CA LEU A 20 25.16 6.23 -6.44
C LEU A 20 24.39 7.57 -6.51
N VAL A 21 24.23 8.10 -7.73
CA VAL A 21 23.36 9.25 -7.99
C VAL A 21 21.99 8.68 -8.39
N LEU A 22 21.07 8.64 -7.43
CA LEU A 22 19.67 8.30 -7.70
C LEU A 22 19.03 9.50 -8.40
N VAL A 23 18.86 9.39 -9.71
CA VAL A 23 18.02 10.32 -10.45
C VAL A 23 16.62 9.73 -10.43
N ASP A 24 15.72 10.38 -9.70
CA ASP A 24 14.30 10.04 -9.70
C ASP A 24 13.75 10.28 -11.12
N HIS A 25 13.61 9.19 -11.88
CA HIS A 25 12.96 9.19 -13.19
C HIS A 25 11.48 8.80 -13.01
N SER A 26 10.79 9.42 -12.05
CA SER A 26 9.36 9.22 -11.83
C SER A 26 8.46 9.97 -12.83
N ASP A 27 8.99 10.43 -13.98
CA ASP A 27 8.26 11.34 -14.88
C ASP A 27 8.12 10.89 -16.33
N ASP A 28 8.49 9.65 -16.72
CA ASP A 28 8.27 9.23 -18.12
C ASP A 28 8.01 7.72 -18.33
N SER A 29 7.28 7.12 -17.39
CA SER A 29 6.52 5.91 -17.69
C SER A 29 5.07 6.16 -17.35
N THR A 30 4.21 6.12 -18.37
CA THR A 30 2.79 5.76 -18.23
C THR A 30 2.68 4.30 -17.76
N ASP A 31 3.38 3.94 -16.69
CA ASP A 31 3.01 2.81 -15.88
C ASP A 31 1.85 3.37 -15.06
N SER A 32 0.62 3.11 -15.52
CA SER A 32 -0.57 3.38 -14.74
C SER A 32 -0.52 2.46 -13.53
N SER A 33 0.35 2.77 -12.56
CA SER A 33 0.47 2.03 -11.33
C SER A 33 -0.95 2.03 -10.76
N VAL A 34 -1.58 0.85 -10.77
CA VAL A 34 -2.97 0.73 -10.41
C VAL A 34 -3.04 1.16 -8.96
N VAL A 35 -3.63 2.33 -8.70
CA VAL A 35 -3.79 2.80 -7.34
C VAL A 35 -4.90 1.96 -6.72
N TYR A 36 -4.52 1.10 -5.79
CA TYR A 36 -5.42 0.22 -5.08
C TYR A 36 -6.25 1.03 -4.08
N SER A 37 -7.40 0.51 -3.65
CA SER A 37 -8.13 1.12 -2.54
C SER A 37 -7.40 0.91 -1.21
N TYR A 38 -7.75 1.68 -0.18
CA TYR A 38 -7.21 1.47 1.17
C TYR A 38 -7.51 0.07 1.72
N PHE A 39 -8.63 -0.53 1.32
CA PHE A 39 -8.99 -1.89 1.70
C PHE A 39 -8.00 -2.92 1.10
N VAL A 40 -7.69 -2.79 -0.19
CA VAL A 40 -6.76 -3.72 -0.87
C VAL A 40 -5.36 -3.63 -0.28
N ASP A 41 -4.90 -2.43 0.06
CA ASP A 41 -3.62 -2.28 0.77
C ASP A 41 -3.62 -3.02 2.11
N ALA A 42 -4.70 -2.88 2.90
CA ALA A 42 -4.82 -3.57 4.18
C ALA A 42 -4.77 -5.11 3.99
N VAL A 43 -5.48 -5.63 2.99
CA VAL A 43 -5.45 -7.07 2.65
C VAL A 43 -4.05 -7.53 2.24
N ILE A 44 -3.29 -6.70 1.52
CA ILE A 44 -1.90 -7.04 1.15
C ILE A 44 -1.04 -7.13 2.40
N GLU A 45 -1.12 -6.18 3.32
CA GLU A 45 -0.37 -6.22 4.58
C GLU A 45 -0.73 -7.45 5.43
N ASP A 46 -2.04 -7.74 5.56
CA ASP A 46 -2.53 -8.90 6.30
C ASP A 46 -2.05 -10.21 5.66
N ALA A 47 -2.12 -10.33 4.34
CA ALA A 47 -1.65 -11.51 3.62
C ALA A 47 -0.13 -11.70 3.75
N ILE A 48 0.66 -10.61 3.77
CA ILE A 48 2.10 -10.68 4.00
C ILE A 48 2.38 -11.16 5.43
N ALA A 49 1.68 -10.61 6.43
CA ALA A 49 1.82 -11.04 7.82
C ALA A 49 1.49 -12.53 8.00
N ASP A 50 0.38 -12.99 7.42
CA ASP A 50 -0.02 -14.41 7.45
C ASP A 50 1.02 -15.31 6.76
N LEU A 51 1.58 -14.88 5.63
CA LEU A 51 2.63 -15.62 4.93
C LEU A 51 3.93 -15.69 5.74
N MET A 52 4.29 -14.60 6.43
CA MET A 52 5.44 -14.58 7.34
C MET A 52 5.26 -15.60 8.46
N ASP A 53 4.08 -15.64 9.08
CA ASP A 53 3.78 -16.57 10.17
C ASP A 53 3.72 -18.03 9.69
N LEU A 54 3.12 -18.27 8.52
CA LEU A 54 2.95 -19.62 7.98
C LEU A 54 4.26 -20.21 7.43
N LYS A 55 5.16 -19.38 6.88
CA LYS A 55 6.41 -19.82 6.25
C LYS A 55 7.66 -19.52 7.09
N GLY A 56 7.55 -18.74 8.16
CA GLY A 56 8.68 -18.31 8.98
C GLY A 56 9.72 -17.49 8.20
N CYS A 57 9.27 -16.68 7.23
CA CYS A 57 10.16 -15.90 6.36
C CYS A 57 10.13 -14.39 6.70
N SER A 58 11.11 -13.65 6.19
CA SER A 58 11.12 -12.19 6.34
C SER A 58 10.05 -11.53 5.48
N TYR A 59 9.65 -10.32 5.87
CA TYR A 59 8.68 -9.49 5.15
C TYR A 59 8.96 -9.42 3.64
N SER A 60 10.21 -9.14 3.25
CA SER A 60 10.60 -9.04 1.83
C SER A 60 10.38 -10.34 1.03
N ILE A 61 10.59 -11.48 1.67
CA ILE A 61 10.39 -12.79 1.04
C ILE A 61 8.89 -13.09 0.95
N ALA A 62 8.13 -12.81 2.02
CA ALA A 62 6.68 -12.98 2.03
C ALA A 62 5.99 -12.10 0.98
N GLU A 63 6.40 -10.84 0.84
CA GLU A 63 5.93 -9.93 -0.19
C GLU A 63 6.24 -10.47 -1.60
N GLN A 64 7.49 -10.87 -1.85
CA GLN A 64 7.86 -11.47 -3.14
C GLN A 64 7.03 -12.72 -3.43
N LEU A 65 6.82 -13.59 -2.44
CA LEU A 65 5.99 -14.78 -2.58
C LEU A 65 4.54 -14.42 -2.88
N LEU A 66 3.96 -13.43 -2.21
CA LEU A 66 2.59 -13.00 -2.44
C LEU A 66 2.37 -12.62 -3.91
N PHE A 67 3.29 -11.82 -4.47
CA PHE A 67 3.19 -11.34 -5.86
C PHE A 67 3.60 -12.38 -6.92
N THR A 68 4.49 -13.32 -6.60
CA THR A 68 5.01 -14.30 -7.58
C THR A 68 4.39 -15.70 -7.46
N GLY A 69 3.74 -15.99 -6.33
CA GLY A 69 3.28 -17.33 -5.96
C GLY A 69 1.94 -17.73 -6.58
N GLY A 70 1.26 -16.82 -7.29
CA GLY A 70 -0.02 -17.11 -7.94
C GLY A 70 -1.16 -17.38 -6.95
N TYR A 71 -1.10 -16.77 -5.77
CA TYR A 71 -2.10 -16.94 -4.72
C TYR A 71 -3.47 -16.40 -5.14
N LYS A 72 -4.53 -17.02 -4.61
CA LYS A 72 -5.89 -16.52 -4.68
C LYS A 72 -6.30 -16.04 -3.30
N ILE A 73 -6.50 -14.74 -3.15
CA ILE A 73 -6.87 -14.10 -1.90
C ILE A 73 -8.39 -13.93 -1.91
N TYR A 74 -9.05 -14.50 -0.91
CA TYR A 74 -10.49 -14.34 -0.69
C TYR A 74 -10.68 -13.39 0.47
N THR A 75 -11.42 -12.32 0.25
CA THR A 75 -11.63 -11.26 1.22
C THR A 75 -13.09 -11.17 1.62
N THR A 76 -13.35 -10.44 2.69
CA THR A 76 -14.69 -10.13 3.23
C THR A 76 -15.27 -8.85 2.62
N LEU A 77 -14.65 -8.32 1.56
CA LEU A 77 -15.03 -7.05 0.94
C LEU A 77 -16.48 -7.12 0.43
N ASP A 78 -17.30 -6.17 0.88
CA ASP A 78 -18.56 -5.86 0.23
C ASP A 78 -18.35 -4.71 -0.75
N TYR A 79 -18.45 -5.01 -2.04
CA TYR A 79 -18.19 -4.04 -3.12
C TYR A 79 -19.18 -2.86 -3.10
N ASP A 80 -20.45 -3.11 -2.74
CA ASP A 80 -21.47 -2.06 -2.74
C ASP A 80 -21.29 -1.10 -1.56
N ILE A 81 -20.85 -1.62 -0.41
CA ILE A 81 -20.53 -0.80 0.76
C ILE A 81 -19.23 -0.03 0.52
N GLN A 82 -18.17 -0.68 0.04
CA GLN A 82 -16.90 -0.02 -0.23
C GLN A 82 -17.06 1.13 -1.22
N LYS A 83 -17.80 0.93 -2.31
CA LYS A 83 -18.05 1.99 -3.30
C LYS A 83 -18.75 3.21 -2.71
N LYS A 84 -19.65 3.02 -1.74
CA LYS A 84 -20.30 4.14 -1.04
C LYS A 84 -19.31 4.87 -0.11
N VAL A 85 -18.46 4.12 0.59
CA VAL A 85 -17.41 4.69 1.42
C VAL A 85 -16.46 5.54 0.58
N ASP A 86 -15.98 4.98 -0.54
CA ASP A 86 -15.07 5.67 -1.46
C ASP A 86 -15.73 6.95 -2.00
N SER A 87 -16.99 6.87 -2.46
CA SER A 87 -17.71 8.05 -2.97
C SER A 87 -17.89 9.17 -1.94
N ILE A 88 -17.97 8.85 -0.64
CA ILE A 88 -18.08 9.87 0.42
C ILE A 88 -16.72 10.45 0.75
N TYR A 89 -15.69 9.61 0.82
CA TYR A 89 -14.34 9.99 1.24
C TYR A 89 -13.51 10.65 0.13
N GLU A 90 -13.75 10.32 -1.13
CA GLU A 90 -13.11 10.98 -2.28
C GLU A 90 -13.62 12.41 -2.47
N ASP A 91 -14.89 12.67 -2.11
CA ASP A 91 -15.48 14.00 -2.15
C ASP A 91 -15.15 14.78 -0.87
N THR A 92 -14.13 15.64 -0.98
CA THR A 92 -13.64 16.47 0.12
C THR A 92 -14.68 17.43 0.67
N SER A 93 -15.74 17.76 -0.10
CA SER A 93 -16.83 18.64 0.36
C SER A 93 -17.71 17.99 1.44
N ASN A 94 -17.74 16.65 1.51
CA ASN A 94 -18.46 15.96 2.58
C ASN A 94 -17.77 16.10 3.95
N LEU A 95 -16.50 16.50 3.96
CA LEU A 95 -15.68 16.69 5.15
C LEU A 95 -15.08 18.10 5.17
N GLU A 96 -15.96 19.08 4.95
CA GLU A 96 -15.62 20.49 5.04
C GLU A 96 -15.23 20.90 6.46
N THR A 97 -14.28 21.83 6.53
CA THR A 97 -13.83 22.48 7.75
C THR A 97 -13.66 23.97 7.48
N ASP A 98 -13.86 24.80 8.50
CA ASP A 98 -13.70 26.27 8.41
C ASP A 98 -12.22 26.71 8.25
N SER A 99 -11.29 25.76 8.11
CA SER A 99 -9.85 25.97 8.02
C SER A 99 -9.33 25.72 6.61
N ASP A 100 -8.24 26.40 6.23
CA ASP A 100 -7.55 26.18 4.95
C ASP A 100 -6.91 24.76 4.84
N GLN A 101 -6.86 23.99 5.92
CA GLN A 101 -6.29 22.64 5.94
C GLN A 101 -7.39 21.58 5.79
N GLN A 102 -7.21 20.66 4.83
CA GLN A 102 -8.09 19.51 4.65
C GLN A 102 -8.16 18.65 5.91
N LEU A 103 -9.38 18.36 6.37
CA LEU A 103 -9.62 17.42 7.45
C LEU A 103 -9.33 16.00 6.96
N GLU A 104 -8.59 15.26 7.78
CA GLU A 104 -8.30 13.84 7.57
C GLU A 104 -9.23 13.00 8.43
N SER A 105 -9.75 11.92 7.86
CA SER A 105 -10.70 11.02 8.49
C SER A 105 -10.41 9.59 8.06
N ALA A 106 -10.89 8.63 8.85
CA ALA A 106 -10.82 7.22 8.53
C ALA A 106 -12.09 6.52 9.00
N ILE A 107 -12.49 5.46 8.30
CA ILE A 107 -13.65 4.64 8.64
C ILE A 107 -13.33 3.16 8.44
N VAL A 108 -13.84 2.35 9.35
CA VAL A 108 -13.89 0.90 9.25
C VAL A 108 -15.35 0.48 9.41
N ILE A 109 -15.87 -0.27 8.44
CA ILE A 109 -17.21 -0.87 8.53
C ILE A 109 -17.02 -2.36 8.77
N THR A 110 -17.61 -2.84 9.85
CA THR A 110 -17.54 -4.24 10.28
C THR A 110 -18.93 -4.86 10.29
N ASP A 111 -19.05 -6.11 9.86
CA ASP A 111 -20.24 -6.93 10.12
C ASP A 111 -20.27 -7.24 11.63
N PRO A 112 -21.31 -6.82 12.37
CA PRO A 112 -21.37 -7.01 13.82
C PRO A 112 -21.56 -8.48 14.24
N TYR A 113 -21.98 -9.37 13.34
CA TYR A 113 -22.22 -10.78 13.65
C TYR A 113 -21.00 -11.66 13.42
N THR A 114 -20.20 -11.35 12.40
CA THR A 114 -18.97 -12.10 12.07
C THR A 114 -17.69 -11.43 12.55
N GLY A 115 -17.72 -10.10 12.72
CA GLY A 115 -16.54 -9.29 12.98
C GLY A 115 -15.74 -8.97 11.71
N ASP A 116 -16.24 -9.34 10.53
CA ASP A 116 -15.55 -9.15 9.26
C ASP A 116 -15.51 -7.68 8.87
N ILE A 117 -14.35 -7.21 8.42
CA ILE A 117 -14.22 -5.87 7.85
C ILE A 117 -14.78 -5.92 6.42
N VAL A 118 -15.88 -5.23 6.17
CA VAL A 118 -16.58 -5.26 4.87
C VAL A 118 -16.24 -4.05 4.00
N ALA A 119 -15.81 -2.94 4.61
CA ALA A 119 -15.31 -1.77 3.90
C ALA A 119 -14.36 -0.95 4.78
N LEU A 120 -13.43 -0.24 4.15
CA LEU A 120 -12.40 0.53 4.83
C LEU A 120 -11.93 1.73 4.00
N SER A 121 -11.78 2.89 4.65
CA SER A 121 -11.05 4.04 4.09
C SER A 121 -10.12 4.66 5.14
N GLY A 122 -8.87 4.92 4.74
CA GLY A 122 -7.79 5.39 5.61
C GLY A 122 -7.42 6.86 5.45
N GLY A 123 -8.10 7.59 4.59
CA GLY A 123 -7.81 9.00 4.29
C GLY A 123 -8.89 9.63 3.43
N VAL A 124 -8.84 10.96 3.33
CA VAL A 124 -9.82 11.77 2.60
C VAL A 124 -9.21 12.25 1.28
N GLY A 125 -10.01 12.29 0.22
CA GLY A 125 -9.61 12.64 -1.13
C GLY A 125 -9.12 11.45 -1.95
N GLU A 126 -8.84 11.71 -3.22
CA GLU A 126 -8.29 10.70 -4.13
C GLU A 126 -6.94 10.19 -3.63
N LYS A 127 -6.80 8.87 -3.62
CA LYS A 127 -5.53 8.23 -3.29
C LYS A 127 -4.58 8.34 -4.48
N THR A 128 -3.37 8.80 -4.24
CA THR A 128 -2.36 9.06 -5.28
C THR A 128 -1.22 8.04 -5.31
N ALA A 129 -1.06 7.25 -4.24
CA ALA A 129 0.00 6.26 -4.12
C ALA A 129 -0.45 5.03 -3.34
N ASN A 130 0.13 3.88 -3.66
CA ASN A 130 -0.14 2.61 -2.98
C ASN A 130 0.60 2.50 -1.65
N ARG A 131 0.00 1.78 -0.70
CA ARG A 131 0.55 1.49 0.64
C ARG A 131 0.95 2.74 1.40
N THR A 132 0.20 3.83 1.20
CA THR A 132 0.30 5.06 1.98
C THR A 132 -0.25 4.85 3.39
N LEU A 133 -0.06 5.85 4.25
CA LEU A 133 -0.55 5.79 5.63
C LEU A 133 -2.06 5.52 5.65
N ASN A 134 -2.44 4.34 6.12
CA ASN A 134 -3.83 3.95 6.30
C ASN A 134 -4.25 4.26 7.74
N ARG A 135 -4.93 5.39 7.96
CA ARG A 135 -5.30 5.82 9.32
C ARG A 135 -6.32 4.89 9.98
N ALA A 136 -7.07 4.10 9.21
CA ALA A 136 -8.03 3.16 9.75
C ALA A 136 -7.36 1.98 10.48
N THR A 137 -6.17 1.55 10.03
CA THR A 137 -5.46 0.40 10.61
C THR A 137 -4.17 0.77 11.32
N GLN A 138 -3.52 1.88 10.95
CA GLN A 138 -2.17 2.23 11.42
C GLN A 138 -2.14 3.42 12.40
N SER A 139 -3.16 4.29 12.42
CA SER A 139 -3.15 5.48 13.28
C SER A 139 -3.81 5.21 14.63
N GLN A 140 -3.07 5.40 15.72
CA GLN A 140 -3.62 5.37 17.08
C GLN A 140 -3.97 6.79 17.54
N ARG A 141 -5.16 6.96 18.10
CA ARG A 141 -5.66 8.22 18.64
C ARG A 141 -6.24 8.00 20.05
N PRO A 142 -6.17 8.99 20.95
CA PRO A 142 -6.92 8.93 22.22
C PRO A 142 -8.41 8.73 21.94
N PRO A 143 -9.07 7.71 22.52
CA PRO A 143 -10.47 7.41 22.24
C PRO A 143 -11.47 8.35 22.94
N GLY A 144 -10.99 9.21 23.84
CA GLY A 144 -11.76 10.15 24.65
C GLY A 144 -10.93 10.70 25.80
#